data_AF-A0A8J3VM65-F1
#
_entry.id   AF-A0A8J3VM65-F1
#
_cell.length_a   1.000
_cell.length_b   1.000
_cell.length_c   1.000
_cell.angle_alpha   90.00
_cell.angle_beta   90.00
_cell.angle_gamma   90.00
#
_symmetry.space_group_name_H-M   'P 1'
#
loop_
_entity.id
_entity.type
_entity.pdbx_description
1 polymer ?
#
loop_
_entity_poly.entity_id
_entity_poly.type
_entity_poly.pdbx_seq_one_letter_code
_entity_poly.pdbx_strand_id
1 'polypeptide(L)'
;MAYSIPRFIEELSDVYIYPEECQALASAIRYPAGRLPNWQAVQTSLGFWQALVRQVQAGVLEGGRGVEALGQEAWRMYPSNTVFQWAATGQPVPPAPAPQQQQQTTRPRAQRPPATPAPPPRPAAHAAPAATPFPASDVGPYRVMELTGSERYAEMLEVMQGLDPNLDLLWSQFGQLAVRLRNTTITVNQATAAIAARLRETVQGTVRDYAYRPHLFQRLTVQGPDNQSFDLSAVPNTTLVSEVPQAVLDEYRAAVTDRLGRRMRTVVDLVHPGGRVERLQPGRTLHEAGVTEGALLRVSTETTAGRGDLDYRIQALRARNEILDFAEDHPDLLIVNAYEPRDLPAEYHITLTVPGIARGAGGGVPVPIAKHEIAISLPPGAYPLHAPTVYWRTDVFHPNIGVRDVPLVGTVRRLCLGILDKYYVKEMNFGELCQMIIDVASYEQYTLPASEDPGGPGVFNQAAADWATSGIGQEMILSIGGAPKESRRAIYAGESSSRPLRVAAKLRNPS
;
A
#
# COMPACT_ATOMS: atom_id res chain seq x y z
N MET A 1 -0.44 -29.32 21.39
CA MET A 1 0.52 -28.93 22.46
C MET A 1 -0.27 -28.35 23.62
N ALA A 2 0.16 -28.58 24.86
CA ALA A 2 -0.44 -27.94 26.02
C ALA A 2 0.02 -26.48 26.11
N TYR A 3 -0.90 -25.53 26.18
CA TYR A 3 -0.57 -24.13 26.45
C TYR A 3 0.00 -23.99 27.87
N SER A 4 0.99 -23.12 28.04
CA SER A 4 1.72 -22.93 29.30
C SER A 4 2.09 -21.47 29.51
N ILE A 5 2.40 -21.08 30.75
CA ILE A 5 2.82 -19.71 31.08
C ILE A 5 4.11 -19.30 30.34
N PRO A 6 5.15 -20.16 30.21
CA PRO A 6 6.30 -19.86 29.36
C PRO A 6 5.90 -19.52 27.93
N ARG A 7 4.98 -20.29 27.33
CA ARG A 7 4.51 -20.03 25.96
C ARG A 7 3.76 -18.70 25.84
N PHE A 8 2.97 -18.34 26.86
CA PHE A 8 2.30 -17.05 26.89
C PHE A 8 3.28 -15.87 26.98
N ILE A 9 4.35 -16.01 27.77
CA ILE A 9 5.41 -14.99 27.88
C ILE A 9 6.14 -14.81 26.55
N GLU A 10 6.47 -15.90 25.85
CA GLU A 10 7.06 -15.84 24.50
C GLU A 10 6.15 -15.08 23.54
N GLU A 11 4.87 -15.43 23.51
CA GLU A 11 3.90 -14.78 22.62
C GLU A 11 3.75 -13.28 22.92
N LEU A 12 3.72 -12.90 24.21
CA LEU A 12 3.73 -11.48 24.60
C LEU A 12 4.99 -10.76 24.11
N SER A 13 6.15 -11.42 24.19
CA SER A 13 7.43 -10.83 23.75
C SER A 13 7.55 -10.64 22.25
N ASP A 14 6.78 -11.43 21.48
CA ASP A 14 6.71 -11.36 20.02
C ASP A 14 5.73 -10.31 19.52
N VAL A 15 4.62 -10.11 20.24
CA VAL A 15 3.57 -9.17 19.86
C VAL A 15 3.87 -7.77 20.38
N TYR A 16 4.40 -7.67 21.60
CA TYR A 16 4.74 -6.41 22.25
C TYR A 16 6.25 -6.35 22.44
N ILE A 17 6.92 -5.86 21.39
CA ILE A 17 8.39 -5.85 21.29
C ILE A 17 8.96 -4.56 21.88
N TYR A 18 8.21 -3.47 21.78
CA TYR A 18 8.69 -2.13 22.12
C TYR A 18 8.33 -1.72 23.55
N PRO A 19 9.17 -0.90 24.22
CA PRO A 19 8.93 -0.48 25.61
C PRO A 19 7.56 0.18 25.81
N GLU A 20 7.16 1.05 24.89
CA GLU A 20 5.88 1.75 24.91
C GLU A 20 4.68 0.81 24.81
N GLU A 21 4.75 -0.22 23.99
CA GLU A 21 3.70 -1.24 23.83
C GLU A 21 3.55 -2.08 25.10
N CYS A 22 4.69 -2.49 25.66
CA CYS A 22 4.77 -3.20 26.93
C CYS A 22 4.15 -2.39 28.07
N GLN A 23 4.48 -1.10 28.15
CA GLN A 23 3.91 -0.18 29.13
C GLN A 23 2.42 0.07 28.90
N ALA A 24 1.98 0.16 27.63
CA ALA A 24 0.58 0.35 27.28
C ALA A 24 -0.29 -0.84 27.71
N LEU A 25 0.13 -2.07 27.41
CA LEU A 25 -0.59 -3.27 27.84
C LEU A 25 -0.56 -3.43 29.37
N ALA A 26 0.58 -3.16 30.03
CA ALA A 26 0.67 -3.16 31.49
C ALA A 26 -0.25 -2.11 32.13
N SER A 27 -0.38 -0.93 31.51
CA SER A 27 -1.30 0.11 31.97
C SER A 27 -2.77 -0.29 31.78
N ALA A 28 -3.10 -0.99 30.69
CA ALA A 28 -4.46 -1.45 30.39
C ALA A 28 -5.01 -2.39 31.46
N ILE A 29 -4.15 -3.25 32.02
CA ILE A 29 -4.51 -4.13 33.15
C ILE A 29 -4.43 -3.44 34.52
N ARG A 30 -4.18 -2.11 34.55
CA ARG A 30 -3.96 -1.29 35.75
C ARG A 30 -2.78 -1.76 36.60
N TYR A 31 -1.70 -2.19 35.94
CA TYR A 31 -0.47 -2.52 36.64
C TYR A 31 0.14 -1.26 37.31
N PRO A 32 0.61 -1.33 38.57
CA PRO A 32 1.16 -0.15 39.25
C PRO A 32 2.40 0.40 38.53
N ALA A 33 2.34 1.64 38.06
CA ALA A 33 3.42 2.26 37.27
C ALA A 33 4.78 2.25 37.99
N GLY A 34 4.79 2.47 39.31
CA GLY A 34 6.02 2.43 40.12
C GLY A 34 6.62 1.03 40.33
N ARG A 35 5.97 -0.02 39.83
CA ARG A 35 6.46 -1.41 39.89
C ARG A 35 6.76 -2.02 38.53
N LEU A 36 6.63 -1.24 37.45
CA LEU A 36 6.95 -1.73 36.10
C LEU A 36 8.41 -2.21 36.06
N PRO A 37 8.71 -3.35 35.42
CA PRO A 37 10.08 -3.76 35.18
C PRO A 37 10.83 -2.65 34.45
N ASN A 38 12.03 -2.30 34.94
CA ASN A 38 12.85 -1.30 34.28
C ASN A 38 13.36 -1.87 32.96
N TRP A 39 12.89 -1.30 31.85
CA TRP A 39 13.29 -1.71 30.49
C TRP A 39 14.81 -1.71 30.29
N GLN A 40 15.50 -0.68 30.80
CA GLN A 40 16.96 -0.57 30.69
C GLN A 40 17.70 -1.67 31.49
N ALA A 41 17.07 -2.26 32.50
CA ALA A 41 17.69 -3.35 33.26
C ALA A 41 17.45 -4.72 32.61
N VAL A 42 16.28 -4.93 32.00
CA VAL A 42 15.90 -6.23 31.38
C VAL A 42 16.30 -6.36 29.91
N GLN A 43 16.58 -5.24 29.23
CA GLN A 43 17.17 -5.13 27.87
C GLN A 43 16.38 -5.77 26.72
N THR A 44 15.35 -6.57 27.00
CA THR A 44 14.57 -7.34 26.02
C THR A 44 13.09 -7.38 26.39
N SER A 45 12.21 -7.49 25.38
CA SER A 45 10.77 -7.70 25.59
C SER A 45 10.50 -8.98 26.39
N LEU A 46 11.23 -10.06 26.09
CA LEU A 46 11.14 -11.32 26.82
C LEU A 46 11.48 -11.15 28.31
N GLY A 47 12.58 -10.47 28.62
CA GLY A 47 12.98 -10.18 30.01
C GLY A 47 11.96 -9.30 30.74
N PHE A 48 11.38 -8.32 30.04
CA PHE A 48 10.30 -7.49 30.58
C PHE A 48 9.08 -8.33 30.95
N TRP A 49 8.57 -9.16 30.02
CA TRP A 49 7.38 -9.98 30.27
C TRP A 49 7.61 -11.08 31.29
N GLN A 50 8.80 -11.69 31.34
CA GLN A 50 9.17 -12.63 32.40
C GLN A 50 9.13 -11.99 33.80
N ALA A 51 9.66 -10.77 33.93
CA ALA A 51 9.65 -10.04 35.18
C ALA A 51 8.22 -9.63 35.59
N LEU A 52 7.45 -9.10 34.64
CA LEU A 52 6.08 -8.65 34.89
C LEU A 52 5.16 -9.81 35.26
N VAL A 53 5.16 -10.91 34.50
CA VAL A 53 4.31 -12.08 34.77
C VAL A 53 4.65 -12.70 36.13
N ARG A 54 5.93 -12.76 36.51
CA ARG A 54 6.34 -13.23 37.84
C ARG A 54 5.77 -12.35 38.96
N GLN A 55 5.79 -11.03 38.78
CA GLN A 55 5.22 -10.09 39.75
C GLN A 55 3.69 -10.22 39.82
N VAL A 56 3.01 -10.42 38.68
CA VAL A 56 1.58 -10.70 38.64
C VAL A 56 1.23 -11.99 39.36
N GLN A 57 1.98 -13.07 39.15
CA GLN A 57 1.81 -14.34 39.88
C GLN A 57 2.05 -14.20 41.39
N ALA A 58 2.89 -13.25 41.79
CA ALA A 58 3.12 -12.91 43.20
C ALA A 58 2.02 -12.02 43.81
N GLY A 59 0.94 -11.71 43.06
CA GLY A 59 -0.22 -10.97 43.57
C GLY A 59 -0.05 -9.45 43.56
N VAL A 60 0.80 -8.90 42.69
CA VAL A 60 1.00 -7.44 42.60
C VAL A 60 -0.22 -6.70 42.03
N LEU A 61 -1.08 -7.37 41.24
CA LEU A 61 -2.30 -6.77 40.70
C LEU A 61 -3.43 -6.74 41.75
N GLU A 62 -4.03 -5.56 41.93
CA GLU A 62 -5.15 -5.37 42.84
C GLU A 62 -6.43 -6.09 42.35
N GLY A 63 -7.19 -6.64 43.31
CA GLY A 63 -8.48 -7.30 43.03
C GLY A 63 -8.38 -8.77 42.61
N GLY A 64 -7.25 -9.44 42.89
CA GLY A 64 -7.09 -10.88 42.66
C GLY A 64 -7.02 -11.28 41.18
N ARG A 65 -6.74 -10.30 40.30
CA ARG A 65 -6.59 -10.52 38.86
C ARG A 65 -5.17 -11.03 38.58
N GLY A 66 -5.05 -12.28 38.16
CA GLY A 66 -3.77 -12.92 37.85
C GLY A 66 -3.33 -12.69 36.40
N VAL A 67 -2.64 -13.67 35.85
CA VAL A 67 -2.15 -13.69 34.46
C VAL A 67 -3.32 -13.60 33.46
N GLU A 68 -4.52 -13.97 33.89
CA GLU A 68 -5.75 -13.92 33.10
C GLU A 68 -6.10 -12.50 32.64
N ALA A 69 -5.82 -11.48 33.45
CA ALA A 69 -6.09 -10.09 33.06
C ALA A 69 -5.16 -9.62 31.93
N LEU A 70 -3.90 -10.05 31.95
CA LEU A 70 -2.97 -9.86 30.84
C LEU A 70 -3.47 -10.56 29.59
N GLY A 71 -3.88 -11.82 29.72
CA GLY A 71 -4.44 -12.59 28.62
C GLY A 71 -5.68 -11.93 28.01
N GLN A 72 -6.59 -11.43 28.84
CA GLN A 72 -7.83 -10.76 28.40
C GLN A 72 -7.56 -9.47 27.62
N GLU A 73 -6.68 -8.60 28.11
CA GLU A 73 -6.35 -7.37 27.38
C GLU A 73 -5.57 -7.65 26.09
N ALA A 74 -4.65 -8.61 26.12
CA ALA A 74 -3.93 -9.02 24.92
C ALA A 74 -4.87 -9.66 23.88
N TRP A 75 -5.81 -10.51 24.31
CA TRP A 75 -6.81 -11.12 23.45
C TRP A 75 -7.81 -10.10 22.90
N ARG A 76 -8.19 -9.08 23.68
CA ARG A 76 -9.03 -7.97 23.21
C ARG A 76 -8.37 -7.21 22.05
N MET A 77 -7.04 -7.07 22.08
CA MET A 77 -6.28 -6.43 21.00
C MET A 77 -6.01 -7.39 19.83
N TYR A 78 -5.84 -8.69 20.10
CA TYR A 78 -5.57 -9.72 19.08
C TYR A 78 -6.53 -10.92 19.21
N PRO A 79 -7.80 -10.79 18.76
CA PRO A 79 -8.84 -11.79 19.00
C PRO A 79 -8.58 -13.16 18.35
N SER A 80 -7.73 -13.20 17.32
CA SER A 80 -7.34 -14.43 16.61
C SER A 80 -6.17 -15.16 17.27
N ASN A 81 -5.49 -14.57 18.26
CA ASN A 81 -4.35 -15.21 18.91
C ASN A 81 -4.83 -16.24 19.95
N THR A 82 -4.63 -17.52 19.63
CA THR A 82 -5.11 -18.64 20.45
C THR A 82 -4.38 -18.79 21.78
N VAL A 83 -3.13 -18.31 21.88
CA VAL A 83 -2.36 -18.31 23.13
C VAL A 83 -2.92 -17.26 24.09
N PHE A 84 -3.27 -16.07 23.60
CA PHE A 84 -3.92 -15.03 24.41
C PHE A 84 -5.34 -15.44 24.83
N GLN A 85 -6.10 -16.08 23.94
CA GLN A 85 -7.40 -16.66 24.28
C GLN A 85 -7.29 -17.70 25.40
N TRP A 86 -6.31 -18.60 25.33
CA TRP A 86 -6.05 -19.57 26.40
C TRP A 86 -5.70 -18.86 27.71
N ALA A 87 -4.77 -17.89 27.69
CA ALA A 87 -4.38 -17.16 28.89
C ALA A 87 -5.57 -16.40 29.51
N ALA A 88 -6.48 -15.87 28.67
CA ALA A 88 -7.67 -15.13 29.11
C ALA A 88 -8.75 -16.00 29.75
N THR A 89 -8.90 -17.25 29.29
CA THR A 89 -10.06 -18.11 29.60
C THR A 89 -9.71 -19.37 30.38
N GLY A 90 -8.43 -19.74 30.44
CA GLY A 90 -7.95 -21.01 30.98
C GLY A 90 -8.36 -22.24 30.14
N GLN A 91 -9.10 -22.04 29.04
CA GLN A 91 -9.61 -23.13 28.21
C GLN A 91 -8.69 -23.34 27.01
N PRO A 92 -8.27 -24.59 26.72
CA PRO A 92 -7.58 -24.89 25.48
C PRO A 92 -8.52 -24.61 24.29
N VAL A 93 -8.04 -23.88 23.30
CA VAL A 93 -8.81 -23.64 22.07
C VAL A 93 -9.06 -24.99 21.38
N PRO A 94 -10.32 -25.37 21.08
CA PRO A 94 -10.59 -26.58 20.34
C PRO A 94 -9.86 -26.53 18.99
N PRO A 95 -9.24 -27.64 18.54
CA PRO A 95 -8.56 -27.65 17.25
C PRO A 95 -9.53 -27.16 16.17
N ALA A 96 -9.06 -26.27 15.31
CA ALA A 96 -9.85 -25.81 14.17
C ALA A 96 -10.38 -27.05 13.42
N PRO A 97 -11.66 -27.07 13.01
CA PRO A 97 -12.20 -28.18 12.24
C PRO A 97 -11.29 -28.42 11.05
N ALA A 98 -10.87 -29.68 10.86
CA ALA A 98 -9.97 -30.07 9.79
C ALA A 98 -10.48 -29.48 8.45
N PRO A 99 -9.60 -28.91 7.61
CA PRO A 99 -10.00 -28.41 6.31
C PRO A 99 -10.75 -29.52 5.59
N GLN A 100 -12.04 -29.30 5.32
CA GLN A 100 -12.79 -30.21 4.47
C GLN A 100 -12.05 -30.25 3.13
N GLN A 101 -11.54 -31.42 2.78
CA GLN A 101 -10.92 -31.68 1.48
C GLN A 101 -11.95 -31.33 0.41
N GLN A 102 -11.85 -30.13 -0.16
CA GLN A 102 -12.57 -29.80 -1.37
C GLN A 102 -12.03 -30.76 -2.44
N GLN A 103 -12.88 -31.70 -2.84
CA GLN A 103 -12.63 -32.62 -3.93
C GLN A 103 -12.18 -31.80 -5.15
N GLN A 104 -10.91 -31.97 -5.51
CA GLN A 104 -10.37 -31.51 -6.78
C GLN A 104 -11.15 -32.20 -7.89
N THR A 105 -12.12 -31.48 -8.45
CA THR A 105 -12.67 -31.81 -9.76
C THR A 105 -11.59 -31.51 -10.79
N THR A 106 -11.14 -32.55 -11.47
CA THR A 106 -10.17 -32.50 -12.56
C THR A 106 -10.70 -31.61 -13.68
N ARG A 107 -10.20 -30.37 -13.75
CA ARG A 107 -10.43 -29.49 -14.90
C ARG A 107 -9.61 -30.00 -16.11
N PRO A 108 -10.21 -30.06 -17.31
CA PRO A 108 -9.47 -30.34 -18.53
C PRO A 108 -8.38 -29.29 -18.75
N ARG A 109 -7.20 -29.77 -19.17
CA ARG A 109 -6.03 -29.00 -19.57
C ARG A 109 -6.43 -27.98 -20.66
N ALA A 110 -6.52 -26.70 -20.28
CA ALA A 110 -6.75 -25.61 -21.21
C ALA A 110 -5.53 -25.48 -22.14
N GLN A 111 -5.79 -25.47 -23.44
CA GLN A 111 -4.78 -25.23 -24.47
C GLN A 111 -4.25 -23.80 -24.32
N ARG A 112 -2.94 -23.66 -24.49
CA ARG A 112 -2.19 -22.41 -24.44
C ARG A 112 -2.75 -21.45 -25.50
N PRO A 113 -3.21 -20.24 -25.15
CA PRO A 113 -3.55 -19.23 -26.15
C PRO A 113 -2.29 -18.89 -26.97
N PRO A 114 -2.43 -18.60 -28.28
CA PRO A 114 -1.31 -18.10 -29.07
C PRO A 114 -0.81 -16.77 -28.50
N ALA A 115 0.50 -16.57 -28.59
CA ALA A 115 1.20 -15.39 -28.07
C ALA A 115 0.55 -14.09 -28.58
N THR A 116 0.14 -13.25 -27.64
CA THR A 116 -0.28 -11.88 -27.93
C THR A 116 0.94 -11.10 -28.44
N PRO A 117 0.86 -10.37 -29.57
CA PRO A 117 1.95 -9.53 -30.02
C PRO A 117 2.25 -8.44 -28.99
N ALA A 118 3.54 -8.10 -28.85
CA ALA A 118 4.05 -7.11 -27.91
C ALA A 118 3.31 -5.76 -28.07
N PRO A 119 3.02 -5.05 -26.96
CA PRO A 119 2.46 -3.71 -27.02
C PRO A 119 3.42 -2.76 -27.74
N PRO A 120 2.91 -1.83 -28.57
CA PRO A 120 3.75 -0.85 -29.23
C PRO A 120 4.48 0.03 -28.18
N PRO A 121 5.70 0.52 -28.50
CA PRO A 121 6.45 1.37 -27.58
C PRO A 121 5.66 2.64 -27.24
N ARG A 122 5.66 3.01 -25.94
CA ARG A 122 5.10 4.29 -25.47
C ARG A 122 5.70 5.44 -26.29
N PRO A 123 4.87 6.31 -26.90
CA PRO A 123 5.36 7.54 -27.52
C PRO A 123 6.06 8.38 -26.44
N ALA A 124 7.25 8.90 -26.78
CA ALA A 124 7.93 9.88 -25.96
C ALA A 124 6.98 11.05 -25.64
N ALA A 125 7.00 11.53 -24.40
CA ALA A 125 6.19 12.65 -23.94
C ALA A 125 6.39 13.87 -24.86
N HIS A 126 5.45 14.08 -25.77
CA HIS A 126 5.37 15.34 -26.50
C HIS A 126 5.00 16.43 -25.50
N ALA A 127 5.87 17.44 -25.40
CA ALA A 127 5.54 18.68 -24.72
C ALA A 127 4.21 19.21 -25.28
N ALA A 128 3.21 19.32 -24.41
CA ALA A 128 1.91 19.81 -24.79
C ALA A 128 2.06 21.21 -25.41
N PRO A 129 1.51 21.47 -26.62
CA PRO A 129 1.46 22.81 -27.14
C PRO A 129 0.70 23.69 -26.15
N ALA A 130 1.28 24.84 -25.80
CA ALA A 130 0.65 25.81 -24.92
C ALA A 130 -0.79 26.08 -25.41
N ALA A 131 -1.76 25.83 -24.54
CA ALA A 131 -3.16 26.10 -24.83
C ALA A 131 -3.28 27.57 -25.29
N THR A 132 -3.69 27.77 -26.54
CA THR A 132 -4.00 29.10 -27.05
C THR A 132 -5.04 29.73 -26.11
N PRO A 133 -4.74 30.88 -25.48
CA PRO A 133 -5.70 31.54 -24.61
C PRO A 133 -6.96 31.86 -25.42
N PHE A 134 -8.12 31.45 -24.90
CA PHE A 134 -9.41 31.73 -25.52
C PHE A 134 -9.58 33.25 -25.69
N PRO A 135 -10.17 33.71 -26.81
CA PRO A 135 -10.34 35.14 -27.06
C PRO A 135 -11.17 35.78 -25.95
N ALA A 136 -10.62 36.83 -25.35
CA ALA A 136 -11.13 37.52 -24.16
C ALA A 136 -12.47 38.27 -24.34
N SER A 137 -13.16 38.10 -25.48
CA SER A 137 -14.31 38.92 -25.88
C SER A 137 -15.69 38.26 -25.73
N ASP A 138 -15.78 37.04 -25.20
CA ASP A 138 -17.07 36.35 -24.99
C ASP A 138 -17.49 36.44 -23.50
N VAL A 139 -17.79 37.67 -23.07
CA VAL A 139 -18.20 37.98 -21.69
C VAL A 139 -19.72 38.04 -21.62
N GLY A 140 -20.32 37.04 -21.01
CA GLY A 140 -21.76 36.98 -20.72
C GLY A 140 -22.10 35.66 -20.03
N PRO A 141 -23.26 35.55 -19.36
CA PRO A 141 -23.70 34.29 -18.82
C PRO A 141 -23.86 33.26 -19.95
N TYR A 142 -23.25 32.10 -19.77
CA TYR A 142 -23.38 30.95 -20.65
C TYR A 142 -24.50 30.08 -20.11
N ARG A 143 -25.70 30.24 -20.66
CA ARG A 143 -26.78 29.27 -20.47
C ARG A 143 -26.44 28.05 -21.32
N VAL A 144 -26.11 26.94 -20.68
CA VAL A 144 -25.59 25.74 -21.34
C VAL A 144 -26.55 24.58 -21.12
N MET A 145 -26.86 23.87 -22.20
CA MET A 145 -27.51 22.56 -22.14
C MET A 145 -26.45 21.48 -22.28
N GLU A 146 -26.30 20.66 -21.25
CA GLU A 146 -25.45 19.48 -21.25
C GLU A 146 -26.34 18.25 -21.44
N LEU A 147 -26.01 17.41 -22.42
CA LEU A 147 -26.74 16.20 -22.79
C LEU A 147 -25.81 14.99 -22.64
N THR A 148 -26.31 13.88 -22.09
CA THR A 148 -25.55 12.65 -21.85
C THR A 148 -26.35 11.41 -22.25
N GLY A 149 -25.69 10.39 -22.79
CA GLY A 149 -26.30 9.07 -23.05
C GLY A 149 -26.26 8.57 -24.50
N SER A 150 -25.54 9.24 -25.40
CA SER A 150 -25.39 8.80 -26.79
C SER A 150 -24.01 9.13 -27.35
N GLU A 151 -23.24 8.12 -27.79
CA GLU A 151 -21.91 8.32 -28.41
C GLU A 151 -21.98 9.01 -29.78
N ARG A 152 -23.18 9.13 -30.35
CA ARG A 152 -23.45 9.68 -31.69
C ARG A 152 -23.61 11.19 -31.64
N TYR A 153 -22.65 11.89 -31.02
CA TYR A 153 -22.74 13.32 -30.71
C TYR A 153 -22.92 14.22 -31.95
N ALA A 154 -22.37 13.85 -33.10
CA ALA A 154 -22.53 14.62 -34.33
C ALA A 154 -24.01 14.71 -34.75
N GLU A 155 -24.73 13.61 -34.61
CA GLU A 155 -26.14 13.52 -34.99
C GLU A 155 -27.04 14.09 -33.89
N MET A 156 -26.64 13.99 -32.62
CA MET A 156 -27.27 14.76 -31.55
C MET A 156 -27.17 16.26 -31.83
N LEU A 157 -26.00 16.74 -32.26
CA LEU A 157 -25.79 18.14 -32.61
C LEU A 157 -26.64 18.54 -33.82
N GLU A 158 -26.74 17.70 -34.85
CA GLU A 158 -27.66 17.93 -35.99
C GLU A 158 -29.12 18.06 -35.55
N VAL A 159 -29.59 17.18 -34.65
CA VAL A 159 -30.95 17.25 -34.09
C VAL A 159 -31.13 18.56 -33.33
N MET A 160 -30.16 18.93 -32.49
CA MET A 160 -30.19 20.18 -31.73
C MET A 160 -30.19 21.41 -32.64
N GLN A 161 -29.37 21.42 -33.69
CA GLN A 161 -29.34 22.49 -34.70
C GLN A 161 -30.63 22.56 -35.51
N GLY A 162 -31.32 21.44 -35.71
CA GLY A 162 -32.67 21.40 -36.29
C GLY A 162 -33.73 22.04 -35.39
N LEU A 163 -33.54 22.02 -34.07
CA LEU A 163 -34.40 22.71 -33.11
C LEU A 163 -34.06 24.20 -33.00
N ASP A 164 -32.77 24.55 -32.99
CA ASP A 164 -32.29 25.93 -33.07
C ASP A 164 -30.96 26.01 -33.84
N PRO A 165 -30.94 26.65 -35.02
CA PRO A 165 -29.73 26.78 -35.82
C PRO A 165 -28.68 27.72 -35.21
N ASN A 166 -29.00 28.47 -34.15
CA ASN A 166 -28.09 29.43 -33.51
C ASN A 166 -27.35 28.86 -32.28
N LEU A 167 -27.37 27.53 -32.09
CA LEU A 167 -26.64 26.88 -31.02
C LEU A 167 -25.14 26.87 -31.30
N ASP A 168 -24.34 27.24 -30.30
CA ASP A 168 -22.89 27.06 -30.36
C ASP A 168 -22.51 25.75 -29.67
N LEU A 169 -21.77 24.90 -30.38
CA LEU A 169 -21.07 23.79 -29.75
C LEU A 169 -19.98 24.34 -28.82
N LEU A 170 -20.03 23.97 -27.54
CA LEU A 170 -18.98 24.30 -26.58
C LEU A 170 -17.96 23.18 -26.51
N TRP A 171 -18.42 21.94 -26.34
CA TRP A 171 -17.61 20.74 -26.36
C TRP A 171 -18.46 19.48 -26.58
N SER A 172 -17.82 18.39 -26.99
CA SER A 172 -18.41 17.05 -27.07
C SER A 172 -17.37 15.99 -26.72
N GLN A 173 -17.81 14.92 -26.04
CA GLN A 173 -16.95 13.82 -25.62
C GLN A 173 -17.74 12.63 -25.08
N PHE A 174 -17.31 11.39 -25.37
CA PHE A 174 -17.77 10.13 -24.76
C PHE A 174 -19.25 10.11 -24.35
N GLY A 175 -20.14 10.29 -25.31
CA GLY A 175 -21.57 10.23 -25.03
C GLY A 175 -22.19 11.51 -24.49
N GLN A 176 -21.41 12.60 -24.39
CA GLN A 176 -21.79 13.88 -23.83
C GLN A 176 -21.62 15.03 -24.85
N LEU A 177 -22.51 16.01 -24.75
CA LEU A 177 -22.57 17.18 -25.62
C LEU A 177 -22.97 18.41 -24.80
N ALA A 178 -22.22 19.50 -24.92
CA ALA A 178 -22.59 20.79 -24.34
C ALA A 178 -22.77 21.87 -25.41
N VAL A 179 -23.93 22.51 -25.40
CA VAL A 179 -24.28 23.59 -26.33
C VAL A 179 -24.71 24.85 -25.58
N ARG A 180 -24.34 26.03 -26.10
CA ARG A 180 -24.77 27.32 -25.58
C ARG A 180 -26.15 27.67 -26.13
N LEU A 181 -27.07 28.03 -25.24
CA LEU A 181 -28.40 28.55 -25.54
C LEU A 181 -28.34 30.09 -25.57
N ARG A 182 -28.31 30.71 -26.76
CA ARG A 182 -28.18 32.18 -26.87
C ARG A 182 -29.49 32.94 -26.63
N ASN A 183 -30.59 32.51 -27.23
CA ASN A 183 -31.92 33.16 -27.13
C ASN A 183 -33.06 32.15 -27.35
N THR A 184 -32.82 30.90 -26.96
CA THR A 184 -33.69 29.76 -27.32
C THR A 184 -34.68 29.46 -26.20
N THR A 185 -35.89 29.07 -26.57
CA THR A 185 -36.92 28.53 -25.66
C THR A 185 -36.86 27.00 -25.57
N ILE A 186 -35.84 26.36 -26.16
CA ILE A 186 -35.70 24.91 -26.15
C ILE A 186 -35.52 24.45 -24.71
N THR A 187 -36.44 23.60 -24.29
CA THR A 187 -36.37 22.90 -23.01
C THR A 187 -35.58 21.62 -23.14
N VAL A 188 -35.01 21.14 -22.03
CA VAL A 188 -34.34 19.83 -21.96
C VAL A 188 -35.25 18.72 -22.50
N ASN A 189 -36.54 18.72 -22.12
CA ASN A 189 -37.50 17.69 -22.53
C ASN A 189 -37.73 17.67 -24.05
N GLN A 190 -37.77 18.84 -24.69
CA GLN A 190 -37.89 18.92 -26.15
C GLN A 190 -36.64 18.37 -26.82
N ALA A 191 -35.45 18.77 -26.34
CA ALA A 191 -34.18 18.28 -26.85
C ALA A 191 -34.05 16.75 -26.70
N THR A 192 -34.26 16.21 -25.50
CA THR A 192 -34.12 14.77 -25.24
C THR A 192 -35.17 13.96 -25.98
N ALA A 193 -36.42 14.43 -26.12
CA ALA A 193 -37.46 13.76 -26.88
C ALA A 193 -37.15 13.74 -28.39
N ALA A 194 -36.64 14.84 -28.96
CA ALA A 194 -36.25 14.90 -30.36
C ALA A 194 -35.07 13.94 -30.66
N ILE A 195 -34.08 13.91 -29.77
CA ILE A 195 -32.94 13.01 -29.89
C ILE A 195 -33.39 11.56 -29.77
N ALA A 196 -34.23 11.23 -28.79
CA ALA A 196 -34.78 9.88 -28.61
C ALA A 196 -35.60 9.43 -29.84
N ALA A 197 -36.41 10.31 -30.42
CA ALA A 197 -37.18 10.01 -31.62
C ALA A 197 -36.29 9.75 -32.85
N ARG A 198 -35.19 10.49 -32.99
CA ARG A 198 -34.28 10.39 -34.13
C ARG A 198 -33.31 9.23 -34.02
N LEU A 199 -32.66 9.09 -32.88
CA LEU A 199 -31.56 8.14 -32.65
C LEU A 199 -32.02 6.82 -32.04
N ARG A 200 -33.24 6.77 -31.49
CA ARG A 200 -33.79 5.63 -30.72
C ARG A 200 -32.94 5.30 -29.47
N GLU A 201 -32.35 6.32 -28.86
CA GLU A 201 -31.50 6.23 -27.67
C GLU A 201 -32.08 7.07 -26.54
N THR A 202 -31.83 6.67 -25.29
CA THR A 202 -32.27 7.44 -24.11
C THR A 202 -31.18 8.42 -23.73
N VAL A 203 -31.48 9.72 -23.83
CA VAL A 203 -30.57 10.80 -23.48
C VAL A 203 -31.12 11.57 -22.29
N GLN A 204 -30.24 11.93 -21.36
CA GLN A 204 -30.52 12.81 -20.24
C GLN A 204 -29.95 14.19 -20.54
N GLY A 205 -30.50 15.22 -19.89
CA GLY A 205 -30.00 16.57 -20.06
C GLY A 205 -30.21 17.44 -18.85
N THR A 206 -29.38 18.47 -18.74
CA THR A 206 -29.52 19.53 -17.75
C THR A 206 -29.24 20.89 -18.40
N VAL A 207 -29.82 21.96 -17.84
CA VAL A 207 -29.50 23.33 -18.23
C VAL A 207 -28.96 24.07 -17.02
N ARG A 208 -27.82 24.74 -17.19
CA ARG A 208 -27.16 25.54 -16.14
C ARG A 208 -26.60 26.82 -16.72
N ASP A 209 -26.52 27.85 -15.88
CA ASP A 209 -25.94 29.14 -16.23
C ASP A 209 -24.53 29.23 -15.63
N TYR A 210 -23.53 29.57 -16.46
CA TYR A 210 -22.14 29.72 -16.05
C TYR A 210 -21.65 31.15 -16.32
N ALA A 211 -20.88 31.72 -15.40
CA ALA A 211 -20.24 33.03 -15.59
C ALA A 211 -18.99 32.98 -16.49
N TYR A 212 -18.65 31.80 -16.99
CA TYR A 212 -17.45 31.49 -17.79
C TYR A 212 -17.84 30.57 -18.94
N ARG A 213 -17.00 30.48 -19.97
CA ARG A 213 -17.21 29.55 -21.10
C ARG A 213 -16.85 28.12 -20.69
N PRO A 214 -17.81 27.17 -20.71
CA PRO A 214 -17.49 25.76 -20.51
C PRO A 214 -16.56 25.23 -21.61
N HIS A 215 -15.59 24.43 -21.21
CA HIS A 215 -14.62 23.76 -22.09
C HIS A 215 -14.12 22.47 -21.43
N LEU A 216 -13.40 21.65 -22.20
CA LEU A 216 -12.74 20.46 -21.69
C LEU A 216 -11.29 20.79 -21.32
N PHE A 217 -10.86 20.37 -20.14
CA PHE A 217 -9.44 20.20 -19.86
C PHE A 217 -8.93 19.02 -20.67
N GLN A 218 -7.88 19.21 -21.47
CA GLN A 218 -7.32 18.12 -22.27
C GLN A 218 -6.72 17.04 -21.37
N ARG A 219 -6.04 17.48 -20.31
CA ARG A 219 -5.40 16.61 -19.32
C ARG A 219 -5.42 17.25 -17.94
N LEU A 220 -5.81 16.45 -16.95
CA LEU A 220 -5.57 16.68 -15.53
C LEU A 220 -4.81 15.48 -14.99
N THR A 221 -3.86 15.71 -14.08
CA THR A 221 -3.22 14.62 -13.34
C THR A 221 -3.84 14.57 -11.95
N VAL A 222 -4.29 13.40 -11.51
CA VAL A 222 -4.89 13.20 -10.20
C VAL A 222 -4.11 12.15 -9.44
N GLN A 223 -3.62 12.48 -8.26
CA GLN A 223 -3.03 11.52 -7.33
C GLN A 223 -4.12 10.89 -6.47
N GLY A 224 -4.20 9.56 -6.47
CA GLY A 224 -5.08 8.80 -5.59
C GLY A 224 -4.62 8.84 -4.12
N PRO A 225 -5.39 8.23 -3.21
CA PRO A 225 -5.05 8.20 -1.78
C PRO A 225 -3.70 7.53 -1.47
N ASP A 226 -3.25 6.62 -2.32
CA ASP A 226 -1.97 5.91 -2.24
C ASP A 226 -0.81 6.64 -2.96
N ASN A 227 -1.06 7.85 -3.47
CA ASN A 227 -0.18 8.66 -4.33
C ASN A 227 0.02 8.14 -5.77
N GLN A 228 -0.69 7.07 -6.19
CA GLN A 228 -0.68 6.65 -7.59
C GLN A 228 -1.26 7.76 -8.47
N SER A 229 -0.62 8.06 -9.59
CA SER A 229 -1.04 9.14 -10.50
C SER A 229 -1.92 8.60 -11.63
N PHE A 230 -3.05 9.25 -11.83
CA PHE A 230 -4.04 8.96 -12.88
C PHE A 230 -4.12 10.16 -13.81
N ASP A 231 -4.10 9.91 -15.11
CA ASP A 231 -4.34 10.94 -16.11
C ASP A 231 -5.82 10.95 -16.51
N LEU A 232 -6.52 12.01 -16.11
CA LEU A 232 -7.89 12.25 -16.56
C LEU A 232 -7.85 13.10 -17.82
N SER A 233 -8.34 12.54 -18.91
CA SER A 233 -8.37 13.21 -20.20
C SER A 233 -9.75 13.75 -20.52
N ALA A 234 -9.80 14.95 -21.09
CA ALA A 234 -11.03 15.58 -21.55
C ALA A 234 -12.05 15.66 -20.39
N VAL A 235 -11.75 16.50 -19.40
CA VAL A 235 -12.62 16.69 -18.22
C VAL A 235 -13.33 18.02 -18.37
N PRO A 236 -14.68 18.08 -18.39
CA PRO A 236 -15.38 19.34 -18.40
C PRO A 236 -14.94 20.23 -17.23
N ASN A 237 -14.63 21.50 -17.51
CA ASN A 237 -14.32 22.45 -16.45
C ASN A 237 -15.54 22.77 -15.56
N THR A 238 -16.73 22.32 -15.99
CA THR A 238 -18.01 22.34 -15.26
C THR A 238 -18.19 21.14 -14.32
N THR A 239 -17.33 20.11 -14.38
CA THR A 239 -17.34 18.97 -13.45
C THR A 239 -17.21 19.46 -12.02
N LEU A 240 -17.98 18.87 -11.10
CA LEU A 240 -17.89 19.20 -9.68
C LEU A 240 -16.63 18.60 -9.07
N VAL A 241 -16.03 19.31 -8.12
CA VAL A 241 -14.88 18.80 -7.36
C VAL A 241 -15.22 17.46 -6.67
N SER A 242 -16.45 17.26 -6.21
CA SER A 242 -16.91 16.01 -5.59
C SER A 242 -16.99 14.81 -6.54
N GLU A 243 -16.97 15.03 -7.86
CA GLU A 243 -17.07 13.96 -8.87
C GLU A 243 -15.69 13.41 -9.22
N VAL A 244 -14.61 14.20 -9.09
CA VAL A 244 -13.23 13.75 -9.36
C VAL A 244 -12.84 12.51 -8.56
N PRO A 245 -13.08 12.44 -7.24
CA PRO A 245 -12.75 11.23 -6.49
C PRO A 245 -13.52 10.01 -6.97
N GLN A 246 -14.73 10.14 -7.53
CA GLN A 246 -15.48 8.97 -7.98
C GLN A 246 -14.76 8.26 -9.12
N ALA A 247 -14.29 9.04 -10.11
CA ALA A 247 -13.52 8.52 -11.24
C ALA A 247 -12.22 7.82 -10.78
N VAL A 248 -11.53 8.38 -9.79
CA VAL A 248 -10.30 7.78 -9.26
C VAL A 248 -10.58 6.55 -8.40
N LEU A 249 -11.57 6.62 -7.51
CA LEU A 249 -11.87 5.55 -6.57
C LEU A 249 -12.49 4.31 -7.23
N ASP A 250 -13.15 4.46 -8.38
CA ASP A 250 -13.70 3.33 -9.13
C ASP A 250 -12.60 2.35 -9.58
N GLU A 251 -11.37 2.82 -9.77
CA GLU A 251 -10.19 1.98 -10.06
C GLU A 251 -9.78 1.08 -8.87
N TYR A 252 -10.12 1.46 -7.63
CA TYR A 252 -9.71 0.75 -6.42
C TYR A 252 -10.69 -0.36 -5.97
N ARG A 253 -11.80 -0.58 -6.70
CA ARG A 253 -12.86 -1.58 -6.39
C ARG A 253 -13.28 -1.56 -4.90
N ALA A 254 -13.62 -2.72 -4.31
CA ALA A 254 -14.15 -2.87 -2.94
C ALA A 254 -13.24 -2.34 -1.81
N ALA A 255 -12.02 -1.91 -2.13
CA ALA A 255 -11.03 -1.47 -1.15
C ALA A 255 -11.36 -0.12 -0.50
N VAL A 256 -12.20 0.71 -1.14
CA VAL A 256 -12.56 2.07 -0.70
C VAL A 256 -13.98 2.19 -0.13
N THR A 257 -14.60 1.07 0.21
CA THR A 257 -15.85 1.04 0.98
C THR A 257 -15.59 0.66 2.43
N ASP A 258 -16.20 1.36 3.38
CA ASP A 258 -16.15 1.00 4.80
C ASP A 258 -16.78 -0.39 5.05
N ARG A 259 -16.70 -0.90 6.29
CA ARG A 259 -17.27 -2.22 6.65
C ARG A 259 -18.79 -2.32 6.44
N LEU A 260 -19.47 -1.19 6.22
CA LEU A 260 -20.90 -1.10 5.93
C LEU A 260 -21.17 -0.90 4.42
N GLY A 261 -20.15 -1.07 3.57
CA GLY A 261 -20.26 -0.89 2.12
C GLY A 261 -20.34 0.57 1.67
N ARG A 262 -20.14 1.55 2.57
CA ARG A 262 -20.26 2.97 2.23
C ARG A 262 -18.94 3.48 1.68
N ARG A 263 -18.96 4.18 0.54
CA ARG A 263 -17.76 4.80 -0.03
C ARG A 263 -17.10 5.73 0.99
N MET A 264 -15.77 5.67 1.03
CA MET A 264 -14.96 6.53 1.87
C MET A 264 -15.21 8.00 1.52
N ARG A 265 -15.30 8.85 2.56
CA ARG A 265 -15.32 10.29 2.34
C ARG A 265 -13.95 10.75 1.89
N THR A 266 -13.93 11.49 0.80
CA THR A 266 -12.71 12.01 0.20
C THR A 266 -12.78 13.51 0.05
N VAL A 267 -11.59 14.06 -0.09
CA VAL A 267 -11.32 15.48 -0.21
C VAL A 267 -10.33 15.64 -1.36
N VAL A 268 -10.46 16.74 -2.09
CA VAL A 268 -9.59 17.04 -3.22
C VAL A 268 -8.76 18.27 -2.88
N ASP A 269 -7.45 18.15 -3.02
CA ASP A 269 -6.51 19.25 -2.94
C ASP A 269 -6.01 19.61 -4.35
N LEU A 270 -5.88 20.90 -4.65
CA LEU A 270 -5.08 21.39 -5.77
C LEU A 270 -3.63 21.52 -5.32
N VAL A 271 -2.72 20.89 -6.04
CA VAL A 271 -1.28 20.95 -5.78
C VAL A 271 -0.66 22.02 -6.68
N HIS A 272 -0.21 23.11 -6.05
CA HIS A 272 0.43 24.23 -6.74
C HIS A 272 1.91 23.93 -7.05
N PRO A 273 2.49 24.59 -8.07
CA PRO A 273 3.94 24.60 -8.27
C PRO A 273 4.67 25.00 -6.98
N GLY A 274 5.63 24.19 -6.55
CA GLY A 274 6.32 24.37 -5.26
C GLY A 274 5.71 23.58 -4.09
N GLY A 275 4.71 22.74 -4.34
CA GLY A 275 4.20 21.75 -3.37
C GLY A 275 3.19 22.30 -2.36
N ARG A 276 2.79 23.57 -2.47
CA ARG A 276 1.69 24.12 -1.67
C ARG A 276 0.39 23.43 -2.08
N VAL A 277 -0.40 23.02 -1.10
CA VAL A 277 -1.68 22.34 -1.32
C VAL A 277 -2.84 23.21 -0.88
N GLU A 278 -3.91 23.19 -1.65
CA GLU A 278 -5.13 23.98 -1.39
C GLU A 278 -6.37 23.09 -1.46
N ARG A 279 -7.11 22.99 -0.35
CA ARG A 279 -8.33 22.18 -0.26
C ARG A 279 -9.44 22.80 -1.11
N LEU A 280 -9.92 22.05 -2.09
CA LEU A 280 -11.03 22.45 -2.95
C LEU A 280 -12.38 22.19 -2.28
N GLN A 281 -13.36 23.05 -2.57
CA GLN A 281 -14.72 22.90 -2.06
C GLN A 281 -15.52 21.92 -2.93
N PRO A 282 -16.15 20.87 -2.36
CA PRO A 282 -16.77 19.80 -3.14
C PRO A 282 -17.95 20.25 -4.01
N GLY A 283 -18.68 21.29 -3.60
CA GLY A 283 -19.84 21.81 -4.34
C GLY A 283 -19.51 22.80 -5.46
N ARG A 284 -18.23 23.14 -5.67
CA ARG A 284 -17.80 24.04 -6.75
C ARG A 284 -17.40 23.24 -7.98
N THR A 285 -17.54 23.85 -9.15
CA THR A 285 -16.98 23.32 -10.40
C THR A 285 -15.44 23.44 -10.40
N LEU A 286 -14.75 22.64 -11.21
CA LEU A 286 -13.29 22.71 -11.34
C LEU A 286 -12.81 24.11 -11.76
N HIS A 287 -13.51 24.76 -12.68
CA HIS A 287 -13.19 26.14 -13.08
C HIS A 287 -13.31 27.12 -11.92
N GLU A 288 -14.43 27.09 -11.18
CA GLU A 288 -14.64 27.96 -10.03
C GLU A 288 -13.60 27.71 -8.93
N ALA A 289 -13.17 26.45 -8.77
CA ALA A 289 -12.13 26.04 -7.85
C ALA A 289 -10.71 26.47 -8.29
N GLY A 290 -10.56 27.15 -9.44
CA GLY A 290 -9.28 27.63 -9.94
C GLY A 290 -8.40 26.55 -10.57
N VAL A 291 -8.98 25.39 -10.90
CA VAL A 291 -8.26 24.32 -11.61
C VAL A 291 -8.01 24.78 -13.05
N THR A 292 -6.80 24.49 -13.55
CA THR A 292 -6.33 24.87 -14.88
C THR A 292 -5.84 23.66 -15.66
N GLU A 293 -5.62 23.82 -16.96
CA GLU A 293 -5.07 22.78 -17.82
C GLU A 293 -3.75 22.23 -17.28
N GLY A 294 -3.61 20.91 -17.22
CA GLY A 294 -2.42 20.24 -16.69
C GLY A 294 -2.25 20.34 -15.17
N ALA A 295 -3.26 20.82 -14.44
CA ALA A 295 -3.19 20.89 -12.98
C ALA A 295 -3.05 19.50 -12.33
N LEU A 296 -2.33 19.48 -11.21
CA LEU A 296 -2.20 18.30 -10.35
C LEU A 296 -3.22 18.40 -9.21
N LEU A 297 -4.16 17.46 -9.19
CA LEU A 297 -5.09 17.27 -8.08
C LEU A 297 -4.62 16.12 -7.21
N ARG A 298 -4.92 16.16 -5.92
CA ARG A 298 -4.67 15.06 -4.99
C ARG A 298 -5.97 14.71 -4.27
N VAL A 299 -6.39 13.47 -4.44
CA VAL A 299 -7.51 12.87 -3.72
C VAL A 299 -6.95 12.26 -2.45
N SER A 300 -7.43 12.74 -1.31
CA SER A 300 -7.12 12.16 -0.01
C SER A 300 -8.42 11.78 0.68
N THR A 301 -8.32 10.96 1.72
CA THR A 301 -9.46 10.68 2.56
C THR A 301 -9.74 11.85 3.50
N GLU A 302 -11.01 12.13 3.78
CA GLU A 302 -11.39 13.12 4.78
C GLU A 302 -10.92 12.65 6.16
N THR A 303 -9.89 13.30 6.71
CA THR A 303 -9.31 12.95 8.00
C THR A 303 -10.30 13.29 9.11
N THR A 304 -11.08 12.31 9.56
CA THR A 304 -11.86 12.43 10.78
C THR A 304 -11.02 11.91 11.93
N ALA A 305 -10.82 12.71 12.99
CA ALA A 305 -10.06 12.27 14.16
C ALA A 305 -10.67 10.97 14.73
N GLY A 306 -9.83 9.93 14.92
CA GLY A 306 -10.21 8.69 15.61
C GLY A 306 -10.39 7.42 14.77
N ARG A 307 -10.07 7.41 13.46
CA ARG A 307 -10.25 6.20 12.61
C ARG A 307 -8.94 5.60 12.09
N GLY A 308 -8.28 4.76 12.89
CA GLY A 308 -7.01 4.08 12.54
C GLY A 308 -7.10 3.04 11.41
N ASP A 309 -8.30 2.53 11.11
CA ASP A 309 -8.56 1.54 10.05
C ASP A 309 -8.24 2.08 8.64
N LEU A 310 -8.10 3.41 8.48
CA LEU A 310 -7.99 4.06 7.19
C LEU A 310 -6.56 4.16 6.65
N ASP A 311 -5.61 4.52 7.51
CA ASP A 311 -4.19 4.60 7.15
C ASP A 311 -3.67 3.21 6.75
N TYR A 312 -4.06 2.18 7.52
CA TYR A 312 -3.82 0.78 7.14
C TYR A 312 -4.31 0.47 5.72
N ARG A 313 -5.54 0.88 5.38
CA ARG A 313 -6.15 0.58 4.07
C ARG A 313 -5.40 1.20 2.91
N ILE A 314 -5.09 2.49 3.03
CA ILE A 314 -4.34 3.21 1.99
C ILE A 314 -2.95 2.58 1.83
N GLN A 315 -2.24 2.36 2.92
CA GLN A 315 -0.88 1.85 2.87
C GLN A 315 -0.81 0.38 2.41
N ALA A 316 -1.83 -0.43 2.70
CA ALA A 316 -1.89 -1.81 2.23
C ALA A 316 -2.18 -1.87 0.73
N LEU A 317 -3.00 -0.95 0.20
CA LEU A 317 -3.23 -0.82 -1.24
C LEU A 317 -1.99 -0.31 -1.96
N ARG A 318 -1.28 0.67 -1.38
CA ARG A 318 -0.01 1.15 -1.93
C ARG A 318 0.99 0.01 -2.03
N ALA A 319 1.19 -0.74 -0.93
CA ALA A 319 2.06 -1.91 -0.92
C ALA A 319 1.67 -2.93 -2.00
N ARG A 320 0.37 -3.20 -2.18
CA ARG A 320 -0.12 -4.09 -3.24
C ARG A 320 0.30 -3.59 -4.62
N ASN A 321 0.01 -2.34 -4.93
CA ASN A 321 0.28 -1.75 -6.24
C ASN A 321 1.79 -1.73 -6.51
N GLU A 322 2.60 -1.31 -5.54
CA GLU A 322 4.07 -1.30 -5.66
C GLU A 322 4.68 -2.70 -5.89
N ILE A 323 4.18 -3.74 -5.21
CA ILE A 323 4.63 -5.13 -5.44
C ILE A 323 4.23 -5.61 -6.85
N LEU A 324 3.00 -5.30 -7.28
CA LEU A 324 2.50 -5.71 -8.60
C LEU A 324 3.24 -5.01 -9.73
N ASP A 325 3.47 -3.70 -9.61
CA ASP A 325 4.24 -2.91 -10.56
C ASP A 325 5.67 -3.46 -10.67
N PHE A 326 6.32 -3.75 -9.54
CA PHE A 326 7.65 -4.37 -9.55
C PHE A 326 7.67 -5.74 -10.24
N ALA A 327 6.64 -6.57 -10.04
CA ALA A 327 6.50 -7.87 -10.69
C ALA A 327 6.28 -7.75 -12.21
N GLU A 328 5.50 -6.75 -12.64
CA GLU A 328 5.26 -6.47 -14.06
C GLU A 328 6.54 -6.00 -14.77
N ASP A 329 7.35 -5.19 -14.09
CA ASP A 329 8.65 -4.73 -14.59
C ASP A 329 9.73 -5.83 -14.58
N HIS A 330 9.59 -6.86 -13.74
CA HIS A 330 10.57 -7.95 -13.55
C HIS A 330 9.96 -9.37 -13.64
N PRO A 331 9.26 -9.71 -14.75
CA PRO A 331 8.46 -10.94 -14.84
C PRO A 331 9.32 -12.22 -14.82
N ASP A 332 10.59 -12.12 -15.18
CA ASP A 332 11.53 -13.24 -15.14
C ASP A 332 12.07 -13.51 -13.72
N LEU A 333 12.02 -12.51 -12.82
CA LEU A 333 12.59 -12.59 -11.48
C LEU A 333 11.52 -12.82 -10.41
N LEU A 334 10.35 -12.20 -10.52
CA LEU A 334 9.34 -12.19 -9.47
C LEU A 334 7.93 -12.44 -10.03
N ILE A 335 7.23 -13.41 -9.43
CA ILE A 335 5.83 -13.70 -9.73
C ILE A 335 5.02 -13.57 -8.43
N VAL A 336 3.96 -12.76 -8.46
CA VAL A 336 2.97 -12.69 -7.38
C VAL A 336 1.93 -13.80 -7.58
N ASN A 337 2.02 -14.86 -6.78
CA ASN A 337 1.15 -16.03 -6.90
C ASN A 337 -0.26 -15.76 -6.36
N ALA A 338 -0.33 -15.08 -5.21
CA ALA A 338 -1.57 -14.75 -4.53
C ALA A 338 -1.32 -13.63 -3.51
N TYR A 339 -2.40 -12.96 -3.10
CA TYR A 339 -2.39 -12.07 -1.96
C TYR A 339 -3.77 -12.10 -1.29
N GLU A 340 -3.80 -12.04 0.04
CA GLU A 340 -4.99 -12.30 0.84
C GLU A 340 -5.17 -11.28 1.98
N PRO A 341 -6.42 -10.84 2.25
CA PRO A 341 -7.58 -10.95 1.36
C PRO A 341 -7.44 -10.06 0.11
N ARG A 342 -8.08 -10.43 -1.01
CA ARG A 342 -7.91 -9.73 -2.31
C ARG A 342 -8.22 -8.23 -2.26
N ASP A 343 -9.19 -7.83 -1.46
CA ASP A 343 -9.66 -6.44 -1.41
C ASP A 343 -8.78 -5.54 -0.55
N LEU A 344 -8.08 -6.12 0.43
CA LEU A 344 -7.22 -5.40 1.35
C LEU A 344 -6.08 -6.34 1.80
N PRO A 345 -5.05 -6.52 0.96
CA PRO A 345 -4.10 -7.58 1.19
C PRO A 345 -3.27 -7.34 2.44
N ALA A 346 -3.24 -8.34 3.31
CA ALA A 346 -2.41 -8.40 4.50
C ALA A 346 -1.24 -9.37 4.33
N GLU A 347 -1.33 -10.28 3.36
CA GLU A 347 -0.27 -11.25 3.04
C GLU A 347 -0.12 -11.38 1.52
N TYR A 348 1.12 -11.51 1.06
CA TYR A 348 1.49 -11.71 -0.34
C TYR A 348 2.32 -12.98 -0.45
N HIS A 349 1.99 -13.85 -1.39
CA HIS A 349 2.78 -15.03 -1.72
C HIS A 349 3.47 -14.81 -3.05
N ILE A 350 4.79 -14.76 -3.04
CA ILE A 350 5.60 -14.51 -4.22
C ILE A 350 6.54 -15.68 -4.49
N THR A 351 6.88 -15.86 -5.76
CA THR A 351 7.93 -16.75 -6.21
C THR A 351 9.04 -15.93 -6.83
N LEU A 352 10.27 -16.16 -6.37
CA LEU A 352 11.45 -15.61 -7.02
C LEU A 352 12.18 -16.67 -7.84
N THR A 353 12.70 -16.28 -8.99
CA THR A 353 13.54 -17.13 -9.84
C THR A 353 14.93 -16.51 -9.94
N VAL A 354 15.72 -16.70 -8.88
CA VAL A 354 17.09 -16.19 -8.78
C VAL A 354 18.00 -17.25 -8.16
N PRO A 355 19.30 -17.29 -8.54
CA PRO A 355 20.26 -18.16 -7.87
C PRO A 355 20.27 -17.92 -6.38
N GLY A 356 20.48 -18.98 -5.59
CA GLY A 356 20.57 -18.91 -4.15
C GLY A 356 21.08 -20.22 -3.57
N ILE A 357 21.10 -20.34 -2.25
CA ILE A 357 21.64 -21.52 -1.57
C ILE A 357 20.61 -22.07 -0.59
N ALA A 358 20.39 -23.38 -0.63
CA ALA A 358 19.54 -24.13 0.30
C ALA A 358 20.38 -25.02 1.22
N ARG A 359 19.76 -25.51 2.29
CA ARG A 359 20.36 -26.53 3.13
C ARG A 359 20.50 -27.83 2.34
N GLY A 360 21.64 -28.51 2.51
CA GLY A 360 21.80 -29.86 1.99
C GLY A 360 20.87 -30.85 2.69
N ALA A 361 20.51 -31.94 2.03
CA ALA A 361 19.71 -33.00 2.62
C ALA A 361 20.32 -33.49 3.95
N GLY A 362 19.49 -33.59 4.99
CA GLY A 362 19.93 -34.01 6.33
C GLY A 362 20.87 -33.03 7.05
N GLY A 363 20.92 -31.76 6.62
CA GLY A 363 21.89 -30.79 7.13
C GLY A 363 23.28 -30.91 6.50
N GLY A 364 23.38 -31.63 5.37
CA GLY A 364 24.61 -31.77 4.60
C GLY A 364 25.07 -30.47 3.92
N VAL A 365 26.07 -30.59 3.05
CA VAL A 365 26.68 -29.47 2.32
C VAL A 365 25.60 -28.62 1.64
N PRO A 366 25.60 -27.28 1.83
CA PRO A 366 24.65 -26.40 1.16
C PRO A 366 24.68 -26.58 -0.35
N VAL A 367 23.51 -26.47 -0.99
CA VAL A 367 23.35 -26.73 -2.43
C VAL A 367 22.73 -25.52 -3.13
N PRO A 368 23.11 -25.23 -4.39
CA PRO A 368 22.45 -24.20 -5.18
C PRO A 368 20.97 -24.49 -5.39
N ILE A 369 20.16 -23.45 -5.34
CA ILE A 369 18.74 -23.45 -5.73
C ILE A 369 18.45 -22.25 -6.62
N ALA A 370 17.42 -22.35 -7.46
CA ALA A 370 17.05 -21.28 -8.39
C ALA A 370 15.65 -20.69 -8.15
N LYS A 371 14.87 -21.30 -7.25
CA LYS A 371 13.48 -20.93 -7.00
C LYS A 371 13.25 -20.75 -5.50
N HIS A 372 12.64 -19.63 -5.14
CA HIS A 372 12.29 -19.28 -3.76
C HIS A 372 10.80 -19.01 -3.66
N GLU A 373 10.18 -19.51 -2.60
CA GLU A 373 8.80 -19.21 -2.23
C GLU A 373 8.81 -18.36 -0.97
N ILE A 374 8.18 -17.19 -1.05
CA ILE A 374 8.29 -16.14 -0.04
C ILE A 374 6.89 -15.65 0.30
N ALA A 375 6.67 -15.31 1.57
CA ALA A 375 5.49 -14.61 2.04
C ALA A 375 5.89 -13.25 2.62
N ILE A 376 5.24 -12.17 2.18
CA ILE A 376 5.34 -10.84 2.79
C ILE A 376 4.05 -10.61 3.57
N SER A 377 4.15 -10.33 4.86
CA SER A 377 2.99 -10.13 5.75
C SER A 377 3.01 -8.72 6.34
N LEU A 378 1.89 -8.02 6.20
CA LEU A 378 1.64 -6.73 6.85
C LEU A 378 1.11 -7.00 8.26
N PRO A 379 1.78 -6.54 9.33
CA PRO A 379 1.38 -6.87 10.69
C PRO A 379 -0.04 -6.32 11.02
N PRO A 380 -1.00 -7.18 11.39
CA PRO A 380 -2.39 -6.75 11.61
C PRO A 380 -2.50 -5.72 12.74
N GLY A 381 -3.16 -4.60 12.46
CA GLY A 381 -3.40 -3.53 13.44
C GLY A 381 -2.16 -2.68 13.80
N ALA A 382 -0.97 -3.08 13.32
CA ALA A 382 0.29 -2.42 13.58
C ALA A 382 0.88 -1.80 12.29
N TYR A 383 0.61 -2.38 11.12
CA TYR A 383 0.90 -1.70 9.85
C TYR A 383 -0.02 -0.47 9.70
N PRO A 384 0.46 0.67 9.17
CA PRO A 384 1.76 0.94 8.59
C PRO A 384 2.74 1.59 9.57
N LEU A 385 2.53 1.47 10.89
CA LEU A 385 3.47 1.99 11.89
C LEU A 385 4.65 1.04 12.08
N HIS A 386 4.44 -0.25 11.82
CA HIS A 386 5.47 -1.30 11.89
C HIS A 386 5.77 -1.87 10.50
N ALA A 387 7.02 -2.30 10.33
CA ALA A 387 7.52 -2.88 9.09
C ALA A 387 6.76 -4.16 8.70
N PRO A 388 6.64 -4.45 7.39
CA PRO A 388 6.21 -5.77 6.96
C PRO A 388 7.19 -6.85 7.42
N THR A 389 6.70 -8.07 7.61
CA THR A 389 7.56 -9.23 7.90
C THR A 389 7.70 -10.10 6.66
N VAL A 390 8.92 -10.56 6.38
CA VAL A 390 9.22 -11.43 5.23
C VAL A 390 9.58 -12.83 5.72
N TYR A 391 8.93 -13.83 5.14
CA TYR A 391 9.11 -15.25 5.45
C TYR A 391 9.51 -16.03 4.22
N TRP A 392 10.59 -16.79 4.28
CA TRP A 392 10.91 -17.84 3.33
C TRP A 392 10.13 -19.12 3.66
N ARG A 393 9.50 -19.69 2.64
CA ARG A 393 8.89 -21.02 2.68
C ARG A 393 9.84 -22.09 2.14
N THR A 394 10.69 -21.73 1.18
CA THR A 394 11.80 -22.58 0.73
C THR A 394 12.86 -22.73 1.82
N ASP A 395 13.54 -23.88 1.87
CA ASP A 395 14.62 -24.16 2.83
C ASP A 395 15.94 -23.45 2.49
N VAL A 396 15.89 -22.13 2.44
CA VAL A 396 17.04 -21.28 2.17
C VAL A 396 18.05 -21.36 3.31
N PHE A 397 19.33 -21.43 2.94
CA PHE A 397 20.44 -21.37 3.86
C PHE A 397 21.11 -20.01 3.69
N HIS A 398 20.79 -19.07 4.59
CA HIS A 398 21.26 -17.68 4.53
C HIS A 398 21.55 -17.13 5.94
N PRO A 399 22.63 -16.34 6.14
CA PRO A 399 23.00 -15.80 7.46
C PRO A 399 21.91 -14.96 8.14
N ASN A 400 21.16 -14.18 7.34
CA ASN A 400 20.14 -13.24 7.85
C ASN A 400 18.74 -13.83 7.91
N ILE A 401 18.57 -15.14 7.64
CA ILE A 401 17.28 -15.80 7.66
C ILE A 401 17.27 -16.84 8.77
N GLY A 402 16.45 -16.57 9.79
CA GLY A 402 16.32 -17.39 10.98
C GLY A 402 15.22 -18.42 10.87
N VAL A 403 15.51 -19.64 11.29
CA VAL A 403 14.48 -20.68 11.46
C VAL A 403 13.72 -20.38 12.76
N ARG A 404 12.41 -20.28 12.67
CA ARG A 404 11.53 -20.15 13.82
C ARG A 404 10.40 -21.16 13.69
N ASP A 405 10.28 -22.03 14.68
CA ASP A 405 9.10 -22.87 14.79
C ASP A 405 7.97 -22.05 15.40
N VAL A 406 6.94 -21.80 14.59
CA VAL A 406 5.73 -21.11 15.04
C VAL A 406 4.66 -22.18 15.25
N PRO A 407 4.12 -22.34 16.47
CA PRO A 407 3.03 -23.27 16.73
C PRO A 407 1.87 -23.04 15.77
N LEU A 408 1.29 -24.13 15.24
CA LEU A 408 0.17 -24.14 14.27
C LEU A 408 0.52 -23.72 12.83
N VAL A 409 1.56 -22.90 12.61
CA VAL A 409 2.01 -22.47 11.27
C VAL A 409 3.14 -23.35 10.73
N GLY A 410 3.88 -24.02 11.63
CA GLY A 410 5.03 -24.86 11.29
C GLY A 410 6.34 -24.07 11.30
N THR A 411 7.37 -24.64 10.70
CA THR A 411 8.69 -24.02 10.60
C THR A 411 8.67 -22.89 9.57
N VAL A 412 8.75 -21.64 10.03
CA VAL A 412 8.89 -20.46 9.18
C VAL A 412 10.33 -19.97 9.20
N ARG A 413 10.77 -19.34 8.11
CA ARG A 413 12.12 -18.78 8.00
C ARG A 413 12.03 -17.26 7.87
N ARG A 414 12.20 -16.52 8.97
CA ARG A 414 12.01 -15.06 8.99
C ARG A 414 13.30 -14.36 8.55
N LEU A 415 13.17 -13.40 7.63
CA LEU A 415 14.26 -12.49 7.27
C LEU A 415 14.47 -11.44 8.38
N CYS A 416 15.73 -11.24 8.78
CA CYS A 416 16.11 -10.08 9.55
C CYS A 416 16.20 -8.86 8.64
N LEU A 417 15.27 -7.91 8.79
CA LEU A 417 15.30 -6.64 8.06
C LEU A 417 16.32 -5.63 8.65
N GLY A 418 16.96 -5.97 9.77
CA GLY A 418 18.03 -5.17 10.37
C GLY A 418 17.62 -3.73 10.66
N ILE A 419 18.31 -2.78 10.02
CA ILE A 419 18.03 -1.33 10.13
C ILE A 419 16.62 -1.00 9.64
N LEU A 420 16.09 -1.69 8.63
CA LEU A 420 14.75 -1.40 8.12
C LEU A 420 13.66 -1.73 9.13
N ASP A 421 13.88 -2.69 10.04
CA ASP A 421 12.93 -2.95 11.15
C ASP A 421 12.95 -1.79 12.16
N LYS A 422 14.13 -1.23 12.42
CA LYS A 422 14.34 -0.16 13.42
C LYS A 422 14.01 1.25 12.93
N TYR A 423 14.21 1.51 11.65
CA TYR A 423 14.04 2.82 11.01
C TYR A 423 12.99 2.76 9.90
N TYR A 424 12.03 1.85 10.07
CA TYR A 424 10.91 1.74 9.17
C TYR A 424 10.19 3.08 9.07
N VAL A 425 9.94 3.50 7.83
CA VAL A 425 9.08 4.63 7.52
C VAL A 425 7.88 4.11 6.76
N LYS A 426 6.69 4.59 7.11
CA LYS A 426 5.45 4.15 6.47
C LYS A 426 5.39 4.49 4.98
N GLU A 427 6.25 5.39 4.51
CA GLU A 427 6.44 5.76 3.11
C GLU A 427 7.41 4.86 2.34
N MET A 428 7.96 3.81 2.98
CA MET A 428 8.86 2.84 2.32
C MET A 428 8.17 2.22 1.09
N ASN A 429 8.92 2.17 -0.01
CA ASN A 429 8.45 1.60 -1.27
C ASN A 429 8.62 0.08 -1.26
N PHE A 430 7.56 -0.67 -1.54
CA PHE A 430 7.60 -2.13 -1.55
C PHE A 430 8.34 -2.73 -2.76
N GLY A 431 8.56 -1.98 -3.83
CA GLY A 431 9.50 -2.35 -4.90
C GLY A 431 10.94 -2.41 -4.38
N GLU A 432 11.35 -1.47 -3.52
CA GLU A 432 12.66 -1.52 -2.85
C GLU A 432 12.76 -2.73 -1.91
N LEU A 433 11.65 -3.08 -1.22
CA LEU A 433 11.57 -4.32 -0.45
C LEU A 433 11.77 -5.55 -1.33
N CYS A 434 11.08 -5.63 -2.47
CA CYS A 434 11.21 -6.74 -3.41
C CYS A 434 12.64 -6.86 -3.96
N GLN A 435 13.29 -5.75 -4.33
CA GLN A 435 14.69 -5.75 -4.76
C GLN A 435 15.61 -6.27 -3.65
N MET A 436 15.48 -5.77 -2.42
CA MET A 436 16.28 -6.26 -1.29
C MET A 436 16.08 -7.76 -1.06
N ILE A 437 14.86 -8.28 -1.18
CA ILE A 437 14.59 -9.72 -1.04
C ILE A 437 15.33 -10.53 -2.12
N ILE A 438 15.40 -10.02 -3.36
CA ILE A 438 16.18 -10.60 -4.45
C ILE A 438 17.67 -10.59 -4.13
N ASP A 439 18.20 -9.47 -3.64
CA ASP A 439 19.61 -9.31 -3.30
C ASP A 439 20.03 -10.26 -2.17
N VAL A 440 19.14 -10.45 -1.19
CA VAL A 440 19.30 -11.43 -0.10
C VAL A 440 19.26 -12.86 -0.64
N ALA A 441 18.30 -13.19 -1.51
CA ALA A 441 18.20 -14.53 -2.09
C ALA A 441 19.46 -14.93 -2.86
N SER A 442 20.05 -13.95 -3.56
CA SER A 442 21.22 -14.11 -4.44
C SER A 442 22.56 -13.95 -3.74
N TYR A 443 22.56 -13.75 -2.40
CA TYR A 443 23.78 -13.44 -1.64
C TYR A 443 24.52 -12.18 -2.14
N GLU A 444 23.83 -11.25 -2.78
CA GLU A 444 24.40 -9.93 -3.11
C GLU A 444 24.44 -9.04 -1.87
N GLN A 445 23.44 -9.17 -0.99
CA GLN A 445 23.35 -8.41 0.24
C GLN A 445 23.14 -9.31 1.47
N TYR A 446 24.18 -9.47 2.28
CA TYR A 446 24.12 -10.25 3.52
C TYR A 446 25.04 -9.69 4.60
N THR A 447 24.59 -9.80 5.85
CA THR A 447 25.37 -9.40 7.03
C THR A 447 25.94 -10.64 7.72
N LEU A 448 27.24 -10.60 7.96
CA LEU A 448 27.97 -11.57 8.77
C LEU A 448 28.42 -10.90 10.07
N PRO A 449 28.64 -11.66 11.16
CA PRO A 449 29.09 -11.06 12.41
C PRO A 449 30.45 -10.37 12.21
N ALA A 450 30.66 -9.26 12.92
CA ALA A 450 32.01 -8.70 13.04
C ALA A 450 32.88 -9.71 13.80
N SER A 451 34.16 -9.82 13.45
CA SER A 451 35.09 -10.76 14.11
C SER A 451 35.22 -10.55 15.62
N GLU A 452 34.84 -9.36 16.10
CA GLU A 452 34.87 -8.98 17.51
C GLU A 452 33.51 -9.17 18.24
N ASP A 453 32.44 -9.52 17.52
CA ASP A 453 31.10 -9.74 18.10
C ASP A 453 30.35 -10.90 17.40
N PRO A 454 30.72 -12.16 17.70
CA PRO A 454 30.03 -13.35 17.21
C PRO A 454 28.63 -13.45 17.84
N GLY A 455 27.65 -12.87 17.16
CA GLY A 455 26.26 -12.72 17.63
C GLY A 455 25.66 -11.33 17.39
N GLY A 456 26.44 -10.41 16.79
CA GLY A 456 26.01 -9.05 16.51
C GLY A 456 24.70 -8.94 15.72
N PRO A 457 24.01 -7.78 15.81
CA PRO A 457 22.69 -7.57 15.23
C PRO A 457 22.66 -7.89 13.73
N GLY A 458 21.74 -8.77 13.32
CA GLY A 458 21.50 -9.11 11.92
C GLY A 458 21.76 -10.57 11.54
N VAL A 459 22.50 -11.34 12.35
CA VAL A 459 22.79 -12.76 12.08
C VAL A 459 21.75 -13.63 12.76
N PHE A 460 20.90 -14.31 11.99
CA PHE A 460 19.85 -15.18 12.51
C PHE A 460 20.18 -16.68 12.35
N ASN A 461 21.15 -17.02 11.50
CA ASN A 461 21.59 -18.39 11.26
C ASN A 461 23.11 -18.46 11.29
N GLN A 462 23.65 -18.75 12.49
CA GLN A 462 25.09 -18.78 12.72
C GLN A 462 25.80 -19.81 11.83
N ALA A 463 25.21 -20.99 11.63
CA ALA A 463 25.79 -22.02 10.76
C ALA A 463 25.94 -21.52 9.30
N ALA A 464 24.97 -20.75 8.79
CA ALA A 464 25.09 -20.13 7.48
C ALA A 464 26.12 -19.01 7.46
N ALA A 465 26.27 -18.24 8.54
CA ALA A 465 27.28 -17.20 8.65
C ALA A 465 28.71 -17.78 8.66
N ASP A 466 28.94 -18.85 9.43
CA ASP A 466 30.22 -19.54 9.51
C ASP A 466 30.58 -20.16 8.16
N TRP A 467 29.62 -20.84 7.52
CA TRP A 467 29.78 -21.39 6.17
C TRP A 467 30.08 -20.30 5.15
N ALA A 468 29.30 -19.21 5.14
CA ALA A 468 29.50 -18.10 4.22
C ALA A 468 30.87 -17.42 4.43
N THR A 469 31.45 -17.46 5.63
CA THR A 469 32.80 -16.92 5.90
C THR A 469 33.93 -17.82 5.39
N SER A 470 33.65 -19.13 5.26
CA SER A 470 34.61 -20.15 4.81
C SER A 470 34.99 -19.99 3.32
N GLY A 471 36.13 -20.56 2.93
CA GLY A 471 36.58 -20.55 1.52
C GLY A 471 35.58 -21.23 0.57
N ILE A 472 35.09 -22.42 0.96
CA ILE A 472 34.11 -23.18 0.17
C ILE A 472 32.79 -22.40 0.03
N GLY A 473 32.34 -21.74 1.10
CA GLY A 473 31.13 -20.92 1.05
C GLY A 473 31.27 -19.71 0.15
N GLN A 474 32.41 -19.00 0.23
CA GLN A 474 32.69 -17.87 -0.65
C GLN A 474 32.81 -18.28 -2.12
N GLU A 475 33.48 -19.40 -2.42
CA GLU A 475 33.54 -19.94 -3.79
C GLU A 475 32.14 -20.23 -4.34
N MET A 476 31.26 -20.84 -3.54
CA MET A 476 29.88 -21.13 -3.95
C MET A 476 29.06 -19.84 -4.13
N ILE A 477 29.15 -18.89 -3.20
CA ILE A 477 28.47 -17.58 -3.30
C ILE A 477 28.87 -16.87 -4.58
N LEU A 478 30.18 -16.80 -4.87
CA LEU A 478 30.68 -16.19 -6.11
C LEU A 478 30.21 -16.96 -7.36
N SER A 479 30.14 -18.29 -7.30
CA SER A 479 29.70 -19.11 -8.43
C SER A 479 28.24 -18.90 -8.82
N ILE A 480 27.39 -18.46 -7.88
CA ILE A 480 26.00 -18.11 -8.14
C ILE A 480 25.80 -16.61 -8.46
N GLY A 481 26.87 -15.82 -8.51
CA GLY A 481 26.82 -14.38 -8.78
C GLY A 481 26.71 -13.48 -7.55
N GLY A 482 26.76 -14.03 -6.33
CA GLY A 482 26.69 -13.26 -5.09
C GLY A 482 27.96 -12.44 -4.79
N ALA A 483 27.89 -11.60 -3.76
CA ALA A 483 28.97 -10.68 -3.41
C ALA A 483 30.03 -11.31 -2.49
N PRO A 484 31.33 -10.98 -2.67
CA PRO A 484 32.36 -11.43 -1.75
C PRO A 484 32.18 -10.75 -0.38
N LYS A 485 32.60 -11.43 0.68
CA LYS A 485 32.44 -10.98 2.05
C LYS A 485 33.15 -9.65 2.35
N GLU A 486 34.13 -9.24 1.54
CA GLU A 486 34.90 -7.99 1.68
C GLU A 486 34.19 -6.75 1.11
N SER A 487 33.20 -6.91 0.22
CA SER A 487 32.41 -5.80 -0.35
C SER A 487 31.56 -5.04 0.69
N ARG A 488 31.58 -5.48 1.96
CA ARG A 488 30.83 -4.96 3.11
C ARG A 488 31.12 -3.51 3.52
N ARG A 489 32.20 -2.88 3.04
CA ARG A 489 32.71 -1.63 3.65
C ARG A 489 31.89 -0.36 3.37
N ALA A 490 30.96 -0.34 2.42
CA ALA A 490 30.25 0.90 2.06
C ALA A 490 28.91 1.15 2.77
N ILE A 491 28.32 0.15 3.45
CA ILE A 491 26.94 0.27 3.96
C ILE A 491 26.88 0.72 5.44
N TYR A 492 27.92 0.45 6.23
CA TYR A 492 27.94 0.76 7.68
C TYR A 492 29.05 1.73 8.12
N ALA A 493 30.09 1.92 7.31
CA ALA A 493 30.99 3.05 7.50
C ALA A 493 30.28 4.26 6.89
N GLY A 494 29.88 5.21 7.73
CA GLY A 494 29.59 6.56 7.28
C GLY A 494 30.85 7.21 6.70
N GLU A 495 31.29 6.75 5.53
CA GLU A 495 32.05 7.60 4.62
C GLU A 495 31.10 8.72 4.24
N SER A 496 31.24 9.76 5.05
CA SER A 496 30.88 11.14 4.81
C SER A 496 31.14 11.51 3.36
N SER A 497 30.19 11.21 2.48
CA SER A 497 29.84 12.16 1.44
C SER A 497 29.17 13.32 2.16
N SER A 498 30.01 14.16 2.78
CA SER A 498 29.62 15.51 3.18
C SER A 498 29.08 16.19 1.92
N ARG A 499 27.76 16.14 1.72
CA ARG A 499 27.11 17.14 0.88
C ARG A 499 27.19 18.43 1.68
N PRO A 500 27.88 19.48 1.20
CA PRO A 500 27.88 20.75 1.89
C PRO A 500 26.44 21.26 1.96
N LEU A 501 25.85 21.21 3.16
CA LEU A 501 24.63 21.94 3.48
C LEU A 501 24.98 23.43 3.41
N ARG A 502 24.65 24.06 2.27
CA ARG A 502 24.59 25.52 2.21
C ARG A 502 23.35 25.97 2.99
N VAL A 503 23.54 26.26 4.27
CA VAL A 503 22.60 27.10 5.01
C VAL A 503 22.68 28.49 4.38
N ALA A 504 21.73 28.81 3.50
CA ALA A 504 21.55 30.17 3.05
C ALA A 504 21.09 31.00 4.24
N ALA A 505 22.00 31.81 4.80
CA ALA A 505 21.63 32.86 5.72
C ALA A 505 20.61 33.77 5.01
N LYS A 506 19.38 33.83 5.53
CA LYS A 506 18.44 34.88 5.16
C LYS A 506 19.07 36.21 5.56
N LEU A 507 19.64 36.92 4.60
CA LEU A 507 19.92 38.34 4.73
C LEU A 507 18.57 39.02 4.99
N ARG A 508 18.41 39.56 6.20
CA ARG A 508 17.37 40.55 6.49
C ARG A 508 17.70 41.75 5.60
N ASN A 509 16.74 42.17 4.77
CA ASN A 509 16.81 43.51 4.17
C ASN A 509 16.83 44.53 5.32
N PRO A 510 17.80 45.46 5.36
CA PRO A 510 17.63 46.67 6.12
C PRO A 510 16.66 47.59 5.35
N SER A 511 15.66 48.04 6.09
CA SER A 511 14.81 49.25 5.93
C SER A 511 14.76 49.92 4.56
#